data_AF-A0A9X7JM25-F1
#
_entry.id   AF-A0A9X7JM25-F1
#
_cell.length_a   1.000
_cell.length_b   1.000
_cell.length_c   1.000
_cell.angle_alpha   90.00
_cell.angle_beta   90.00
_cell.angle_gamma   90.00
#
_symmetry.space_group_name_H-M   'P 1'
#
loop_
_entity.id
_entity.type
_entity.pdbx_description
1 polymer ?
#
loop_
_entity_poly.entity_id
_entity_poly.type
_entity_poly.pdbx_seq_one_letter_code
_entity_poly.pdbx_strand_id
1 'polypeptide(L)'
;EVAAARDFVTTHRGAVGCRARTRLAEAERHLGLARGARDLRTMRSETGHADSLARQARALAEHDVGTYGTRYDPGTPPPTRALGGALLGGIILAGLLPARFGGGATRGRLAAG
;
A
#
# COMPACT_ATOMS: atom_id res chain seq x y z
N GLU A 1 -2.16 -15.70 -4.23
CA GLU A 1 -2.69 -14.50 -3.56
C GLU A 1 -1.71 -13.77 -2.62
N VAL A 2 -1.16 -14.41 -1.57
CA VAL A 2 -0.34 -13.71 -0.54
C VAL A 2 0.82 -12.89 -1.12
N ALA A 3 1.61 -13.49 -2.02
CA ALA A 3 2.72 -12.79 -2.68
C ALA A 3 2.25 -11.58 -3.49
N ALA A 4 1.19 -11.73 -4.29
CA ALA A 4 0.63 -10.63 -5.08
C ALA A 4 0.08 -9.48 -4.20
N ALA A 5 -0.52 -9.81 -3.05
CA ALA A 5 -0.96 -8.81 -2.08
C ALA A 5 0.23 -8.08 -1.45
N ARG A 6 1.29 -8.82 -1.08
CA ARG A 6 2.55 -8.25 -0.59
C ARG A 6 3.16 -7.29 -1.61
N ASP A 7 3.33 -7.72 -2.85
CA ASP A 7 3.96 -6.91 -3.91
C ASP A 7 3.19 -5.61 -4.16
N PHE A 8 1.85 -5.68 -4.15
CA PHE A 8 1.01 -4.50 -4.28
C PHE A 8 1.21 -3.53 -3.11
N VAL A 9 1.19 -4.05 -1.87
CA VAL A 9 1.39 -3.25 -0.65
C VAL A 9 2.80 -2.63 -0.61
N THR A 10 3.84 -3.36 -1.02
CA THR A 10 5.21 -2.83 -1.06
C THR A 10 5.37 -1.74 -2.11
N THR A 11 4.77 -1.91 -3.28
CA THR A 11 4.80 -0.93 -4.37
C THR A 11 4.09 0.36 -3.97
N HIS A 12 2.95 0.27 -3.26
CA HIS A 12 2.12 1.41 -2.89
C HIS A 12 2.23 1.78 -1.41
N ARG A 13 3.37 1.50 -0.77
CA ARG A 13 3.52 1.60 0.69
C ARG A 13 3.22 2.99 1.27
N GLY A 14 3.26 4.06 0.47
CA GLY A 14 2.92 5.41 0.91
C GLY A 14 1.41 5.69 0.97
N ALA A 15 0.63 5.00 0.15
CA ALA A 15 -0.83 5.17 0.05
C ALA A 15 -1.61 4.16 0.89
N VAL A 16 -1.04 2.97 1.13
CA VAL A 16 -1.72 1.88 1.86
C VAL A 16 -1.85 2.17 3.36
N GLY A 17 -3.00 1.84 3.96
CA GLY A 17 -3.31 2.03 5.38
C GLY A 17 -2.92 0.86 6.30
N CYS A 18 -3.13 1.01 7.61
CA CYS A 18 -2.76 0.00 8.60
C CYS A 18 -3.60 -1.29 8.47
N ARG A 19 -4.90 -1.18 8.17
CA ARG A 19 -5.81 -2.33 8.06
C ARG A 19 -5.37 -3.33 6.98
N ALA A 20 -5.00 -2.82 5.79
CA ALA A 20 -4.50 -3.66 4.71
C ALA A 20 -3.20 -4.38 5.11
N ARG A 21 -2.28 -3.68 5.78
CA ARG A 21 -1.02 -4.27 6.27
C ARG A 21 -1.26 -5.33 7.34
N THR A 22 -2.19 -5.11 8.27
CA THR A 22 -2.55 -6.11 9.29
C THR A 22 -3.10 -7.38 8.65
N ARG A 23 -4.02 -7.26 7.68
CA ARG A 23 -4.56 -8.45 6.98
C ARG A 23 -3.50 -9.20 6.20
N LEU A 24 -2.53 -8.49 5.61
CA LEU A 24 -1.38 -9.14 4.95
C LEU A 24 -0.52 -9.90 5.96
N ALA A 25 -0.21 -9.31 7.12
CA ALA A 25 0.58 -9.97 8.15
C ALA A 25 -0.13 -11.23 8.70
N GLU A 26 -1.45 -11.18 8.88
CA GLU A 26 -2.23 -12.36 9.25
C GLU A 26 -2.21 -13.43 8.15
N ALA A 27 -2.32 -13.03 6.88
CA ALA A 27 -2.22 -13.96 5.75
C ALA A 27 -0.87 -14.68 5.71
N GLU A 28 0.23 -13.94 5.91
CA GLU A 28 1.58 -14.51 5.97
C GLU A 28 1.76 -15.45 7.18
N ARG A 29 1.16 -15.10 8.33
CA ARG A 29 1.13 -15.98 9.52
C ARG A 29 0.44 -17.31 9.22
N HIS A 30 -0.76 -17.27 8.64
CA HIS A 30 -1.50 -18.49 8.27
C HIS A 30 -0.75 -19.33 7.22
N LEU A 31 -0.09 -18.69 6.26
CA LEU A 31 0.76 -19.39 5.30
C LEU A 31 1.97 -20.07 5.98
N GLY A 32 2.54 -19.44 7.00
CA GLY A 32 3.58 -20.04 7.85
C GLY A 32 3.07 -21.28 8.59
N LEU A 33 1.86 -21.22 9.17
CA LEU A 33 1.22 -22.36 9.83
C LEU A 33 0.94 -23.50 8.85
N ALA A 34 0.43 -23.19 7.65
CA ALA A 34 0.19 -24.17 6.59
C ALA A 34 1.48 -24.92 6.20
N ARG A 35 2.61 -24.20 6.08
CA ARG A 35 3.92 -24.79 5.74
C ARG A 35 4.48 -25.69 6.84
N GLY A 36 4.14 -25.41 8.11
CA GLY A 36 4.54 -26.24 9.26
C GLY A 36 3.60 -27.42 9.54
N ALA A 37 2.45 -27.48 8.88
CA ALA A 37 1.45 -28.53 9.12
C ALA A 37 1.92 -29.89 8.58
N ARG A 38 1.70 -30.95 9.36
CA ARG A 38 1.99 -32.34 8.97
C ARG A 38 0.79 -33.03 8.31
N ASP A 39 -0.42 -32.55 8.59
CA ASP A 39 -1.66 -33.12 8.10
C ASP A 39 -2.26 -32.28 6.97
N LEU A 40 -2.73 -32.96 5.92
CA LEU A 40 -3.30 -32.31 4.74
C LEU A 40 -4.54 -31.45 5.06
N ARG A 41 -5.34 -31.86 6.07
CA ARG A 41 -6.53 -31.11 6.50
C ARG A 41 -6.15 -29.73 7.05
N THR A 42 -5.19 -29.69 7.98
CA THR A 42 -4.70 -28.46 8.59
C THR A 42 -4.01 -27.59 7.55
N MET A 43 -3.13 -28.17 6.73
CA MET A 43 -2.48 -27.45 5.63
C MET A 43 -3.50 -26.76 4.71
N ARG A 44 -4.56 -27.47 4.32
CA ARG A 44 -5.62 -26.92 3.44
C ARG A 44 -6.43 -25.83 4.12
N SER A 45 -6.79 -26.01 5.39
CA SER A 45 -7.53 -24.99 6.15
C SER A 45 -6.72 -23.70 6.29
N GLU A 46 -5.47 -23.82 6.74
CA GLU A 46 -4.56 -22.68 6.93
C GLU A 46 -4.24 -21.96 5.61
N THR A 47 -4.06 -22.70 4.52
CA THR A 47 -3.88 -22.12 3.18
C THR A 47 -5.13 -21.33 2.74
N GLY A 48 -6.32 -21.85 3.01
CA GLY A 48 -7.57 -21.16 2.73
C GLY A 48 -7.74 -19.86 3.53
N HIS A 49 -7.35 -19.87 4.82
CA HIS A 49 -7.32 -18.65 5.64
C HIS A 49 -6.33 -17.63 5.09
N ALA A 50 -5.13 -18.06 4.71
CA ALA A 50 -4.12 -17.19 4.11
C ALA A 50 -4.62 -16.53 2.82
N ASP A 51 -5.25 -17.29 1.92
CA ASP A 51 -5.79 -16.74 0.67
C ASP A 51 -6.94 -15.77 0.90
N SER A 52 -7.86 -16.07 1.82
CA SER A 52 -8.98 -15.17 2.17
C SER A 52 -8.47 -13.85 2.74
N LEU A 53 -7.49 -13.89 3.64
CA LEU A 53 -6.89 -12.70 4.22
C LEU A 53 -6.08 -11.90 3.20
N ALA A 54 -5.36 -12.56 2.30
CA ALA A 54 -4.61 -11.89 1.23
C ALA A 54 -5.54 -11.13 0.27
N ARG A 55 -6.68 -11.72 -0.12
CA ARG A 55 -7.69 -11.03 -0.94
C ARG A 55 -8.26 -9.81 -0.24
N GLN A 56 -8.55 -9.91 1.06
CA GLN A 56 -9.02 -8.77 1.87
C GLN A 56 -7.95 -7.67 1.97
N ALA A 57 -6.69 -8.04 2.20
CA ALA A 57 -5.57 -7.10 2.25
C ALA A 57 -5.43 -6.35 0.91
N ARG A 58 -5.52 -7.07 -0.21
CA ARG A 58 -5.44 -6.50 -1.55
C ARG A 58 -6.60 -5.54 -1.83
N ALA A 59 -7.84 -5.93 -1.55
CA ALA A 59 -9.00 -5.06 -1.77
C ALA A 59 -8.93 -3.76 -0.95
N LEU A 60 -8.49 -3.84 0.31
CA LEU A 60 -8.25 -2.67 1.15
C LEU A 60 -7.13 -1.79 0.59
N ALA A 61 -6.02 -2.40 0.16
CA ALA A 61 -4.90 -1.66 -0.41
C ALA A 61 -5.29 -0.95 -1.73
N GLU A 62 -6.05 -1.60 -2.60
CA GLU A 62 -6.57 -1.00 -3.84
C GLU A 62 -7.49 0.19 -3.54
N HIS A 63 -8.35 0.07 -2.53
CA HIS A 63 -9.19 1.19 -2.06
C HIS A 63 -8.36 2.36 -1.51
N ASP A 64 -7.36 2.06 -0.68
CA ASP A 64 -6.46 3.07 -0.10
C ASP A 64 -5.70 3.83 -1.20
N VAL A 65 -5.19 3.12 -2.21
CA VAL A 65 -4.52 3.74 -3.38
C VAL A 65 -5.49 4.62 -4.18
N GLY A 66 -6.71 4.15 -4.44
CA GLY A 66 -7.72 4.93 -5.15
C GLY A 66 -8.08 6.23 -4.44
N THR A 67 -8.27 6.17 -3.11
CA THR A 67 -8.61 7.36 -2.31
C THR A 67 -7.43 8.31 -2.09
N TYR A 68 -6.21 7.79 -2.05
CA TYR A 68 -4.99 8.59 -1.90
C TYR A 68 -4.81 9.57 -3.08
N GLY A 69 -5.07 9.12 -4.32
CA GLY A 69 -5.00 9.95 -5.51
C GLY A 69 -6.00 11.13 -5.49
N THR A 70 -7.21 10.93 -4.95
CA THR A 70 -8.23 11.98 -4.85
C THR A 70 -7.90 13.07 -3.82
N ARG A 71 -7.08 12.76 -2.79
CA ARG A 71 -6.75 13.72 -1.71
C ARG A 71 -5.60 14.67 -2.04
N TYR A 72 -4.75 14.32 -3.02
CA TYR A 72 -3.55 15.10 -3.36
C TYR A 72 -3.73 16.01 -4.57
N ASP A 73 -4.91 16.06 -5.20
CA ASP A 73 -5.18 17.00 -6.29
C ASP A 73 -5.54 18.39 -5.71
N PRO A 74 -4.67 19.41 -5.81
CA PRO A 74 -4.91 20.72 -5.22
C PRO A 74 -5.88 21.58 -6.05
N GLY A 75 -6.40 21.07 -7.17
CA GLY A 75 -7.15 21.86 -8.15
C GLY A 75 -8.55 21.35 -8.52
N THR A 76 -9.03 20.24 -7.94
CA THR A 76 -10.28 19.60 -8.41
C THR A 76 -11.50 19.92 -7.52
N PRO A 77 -12.52 20.66 -8.03
CA PRO A 77 -13.84 20.73 -7.42
C PRO A 77 -14.53 19.34 -7.43
N PRO A 78 -15.49 19.07 -6.52
CA PRO A 78 -16.04 17.73 -6.33
C PRO A 78 -16.67 17.14 -7.62
N PRO A 79 -16.49 15.84 -7.91
CA PRO A 79 -16.62 15.35 -9.28
C PRO A 79 -18.06 15.09 -9.70
N THR A 80 -18.50 15.81 -10.73
CA THR A 80 -19.45 15.27 -11.71
C THR A 80 -18.73 14.23 -12.57
N ARG A 81 -18.90 12.95 -12.22
CA ARG A 81 -18.97 11.79 -13.12
C ARG A 81 -18.15 11.87 -14.44
N ALA A 82 -16.88 11.48 -14.42
CA ALA A 82 -16.11 11.05 -15.60
C ALA A 82 -14.87 10.26 -15.13
N LEU A 83 -14.78 8.95 -15.37
CA LEU A 83 -14.00 8.38 -16.48
C LEU A 83 -12.58 8.95 -16.57
N GLY A 84 -11.59 8.21 -16.07
CA GLY A 84 -10.18 8.60 -16.20
C GLY A 84 -9.24 7.65 -15.48
N GLY A 85 -9.06 6.44 -16.00
CA GLY A 85 -7.95 5.58 -15.60
C GLY A 85 -6.64 6.22 -16.00
N ALA A 86 -5.82 6.62 -15.03
CA ALA A 86 -4.39 6.88 -15.21
C ALA A 86 -3.72 6.89 -13.83
N LEU A 87 -2.51 6.34 -13.75
CA LEU A 87 -1.59 6.33 -12.59
C LEU A 87 -1.73 5.16 -11.59
N LEU A 88 -1.95 3.94 -12.10
CA LEU A 88 -1.79 2.68 -11.34
C LEU A 88 -0.33 2.19 -11.30
N GLY A 89 0.65 3.04 -10.97
CA GLY A 89 2.04 2.58 -11.01
C GLY A 89 3.06 3.60 -10.59
N GLY A 90 3.03 4.01 -9.32
CA GLY A 90 4.15 4.71 -8.69
C GLY A 90 5.34 3.78 -8.43
N ILE A 91 5.83 3.09 -9.45
CA ILE A 91 7.23 2.66 -9.44
C ILE A 91 8.04 3.94 -9.62
N ILE A 92 8.55 4.49 -8.51
CA ILE A 92 9.71 5.38 -8.62
C ILE A 92 10.87 4.47 -9.02
N LEU A 93 11.01 4.26 -10.34
CA LEU A 93 12.25 3.78 -10.91
C LEU A 93 13.32 4.80 -10.51
N ALA A 94 14.21 4.35 -9.64
CA ALA A 94 15.46 5.01 -9.38
C ALA A 94 16.17 5.25 -10.72
N GLY A 95 16.42 6.51 -11.04
CA GLY A 95 17.24 6.88 -12.19
C GLY A 95 16.72 8.10 -12.91
N LEU A 96 17.43 9.22 -12.74
CA LEU A 96 17.39 10.41 -13.58
C LEU A 96 16.37 11.51 -13.23
N LEU A 97 16.37 12.03 -12.01
CA LEU A 97 16.17 13.47 -11.74
C LEU A 97 16.83 13.85 -10.40
N PRO A 98 17.50 15.01 -10.29
CA PRO A 98 18.20 15.40 -9.08
C PRO A 98 17.22 15.58 -7.92
N ALA A 99 17.52 14.91 -6.82
CA ALA A 99 16.83 15.01 -5.56
C ALA A 99 16.78 16.47 -5.08
N ARG A 100 15.60 17.08 -5.19
CA ARG A 100 15.21 18.23 -4.37
C ARG A 100 14.21 17.71 -3.34
N PHE A 101 14.73 17.15 -2.27
CA PHE A 101 14.03 17.02 -1.00
C PHE A 101 14.72 17.96 -0.01
N GLY A 102 13.94 18.78 0.70
CA GLY A 102 14.45 19.59 1.81
C GLY A 102 14.06 21.05 1.73
N GLY A 103 12.80 21.35 2.04
CA GLY A 103 12.43 22.69 2.51
C GLY A 103 13.12 22.95 3.84
N GLY A 104 13.91 24.02 3.88
CA GLY A 104 14.57 24.54 5.08
C GLY A 104 14.54 26.07 5.10
N ALA A 105 13.44 26.68 4.68
CA ALA A 105 13.21 28.12 4.80
C ALA A 105 12.79 28.49 6.23
N THR A 106 13.69 28.31 7.20
CA THR A 106 13.62 28.92 8.54
C THR A 106 15.03 29.05 9.13
N ARG A 107 15.89 29.83 8.46
CA ARG A 107 17.07 30.44 9.12
C ARG A 107 17.12 31.91 8.72
N GLY A 108 16.39 32.72 9.45
CA GLY A 108 16.23 34.15 9.20
C GLY A 108 15.52 34.84 10.36
N ARG A 109 16.06 34.68 11.57
CA ARG A 109 15.77 35.51 12.75
C ARG A 109 16.70 35.12 13.88
N LEU A 110 17.97 35.52 13.75
CA LEU A 110 18.91 35.76 14.85
C LEU A 110 19.98 36.71 14.28
N ALA A 111 19.56 37.96 14.05
CA ALA A 111 20.42 39.12 13.87
C ALA A 111 19.58 40.35 14.24
N ALA A 112 19.54 40.70 15.54
CA ALA A 112 19.31 42.03 16.08
C ALA A 112 19.17 41.92 17.61
N GLY A 113 20.11 42.52 18.33
CA GLY A 113 20.21 42.55 19.79
C GLY A 113 21.65 42.82 20.17
#